data_AF-B7P0V3-F1
#
_entry.id   AF-B7P0V3-F1
#
_cell.length_a   1.000
_cell.length_b   1.000
_cell.length_c   1.000
_cell.angle_alpha   90.00
_cell.angle_beta   90.00
_cell.angle_gamma   90.00
#
_symmetry.space_group_name_H-M   'P 1'
#
loop_
_entity.id
_entity.type
_entity.pdbx_description
1 polymer ?
#
loop_
_entity_poly.entity_id
_entity_poly.type
_entity_poly.pdbx_seq_one_letter_code
_entity_poly.pdbx_strand_id
1 'polypeptide(L)'
;MINNNVVSLDDVAEVIERHMAAASEPTSYLTLEQAQQQPYVVITEQPASRALRFRYQCEGRYPGTLVGVNSTAENKTYPTIKVMHHQGKAAVVVSCVTKDQPYRVHPHNLVGKEGCKKGICTQYLKPDMTCSFTSLGIQCVKRRDVEQNLADRESIRVDPFQNGFDHKDQAGSIDLNAVRLCFQVFLEGSTPGKYTMPLHPVVSEIIYDRKAMSDLTITKLSHTCAPVSGGLEMILLCDKVAKDDIEVWFEEEREGLTVWKERAEILPNGVHKQVAICFRTPRYREPPAEHPVDVHLLLRRPSDGALSEPRAFTLHPNERDPEAIDRKKRKIGEGYLDRYFQENPMLAVAAGLPGPHPEEAFRGISRRAL
;
A
#
# COMPACT_ATOMS: atom_id res chain seq x y z
N MET A 1 38.75 -30.80 0.58
CA MET A 1 38.69 -29.67 -0.37
C MET A 1 37.26 -29.57 -0.86
N ILE A 2 36.53 -28.53 -0.44
CA ILE A 2 35.13 -28.33 -0.82
C ILE A 2 35.17 -27.62 -2.18
N ASN A 3 34.84 -28.35 -3.26
CA ASN A 3 34.66 -27.75 -4.57
C ASN A 3 33.37 -26.93 -4.57
N ASN A 4 33.52 -25.61 -4.41
CA ASN A 4 32.49 -24.64 -4.74
C ASN A 4 32.29 -24.63 -6.27
N ASN A 5 31.40 -25.48 -6.77
CA ASN A 5 30.88 -25.35 -8.13
C ASN A 5 29.93 -24.15 -8.17
N VAL A 6 30.52 -22.97 -8.36
CA VAL A 6 29.83 -21.77 -8.83
C VAL A 6 29.42 -22.05 -10.28
N VAL A 7 28.14 -22.28 -10.51
CA VAL A 7 27.57 -22.37 -11.86
C VAL A 7 27.73 -21.00 -12.53
N SER A 8 28.27 -21.01 -13.74
CA SER A 8 28.52 -19.82 -14.54
C SER A 8 27.18 -19.25 -15.03
N LEU A 9 27.09 -17.94 -15.25
CA LEU A 9 25.97 -17.34 -16.00
C LEU A 9 25.80 -17.99 -17.38
N ASP A 10 26.87 -18.57 -17.92
CA ASP A 10 26.90 -19.26 -19.21
C ASP A 10 26.07 -20.57 -19.17
N ASP A 11 25.99 -21.24 -18.03
CA ASP A 11 25.22 -22.48 -17.87
C ASP A 11 23.70 -22.23 -17.89
N VAL A 12 23.26 -21.04 -17.43
CA VAL A 12 21.84 -20.62 -17.49
C VAL A 12 21.47 -20.18 -18.91
N ALA A 13 22.40 -19.54 -19.63
CA ALA A 13 22.19 -19.12 -21.01
C ALA A 13 22.07 -20.33 -21.98
N GLU A 14 22.89 -21.37 -21.81
CA GLU A 14 22.83 -22.61 -22.60
C GLU A 14 21.51 -23.38 -22.40
N VAL A 15 20.96 -23.32 -21.17
CA VAL A 15 19.66 -23.92 -20.81
C VAL A 15 18.51 -23.21 -21.52
N ILE A 16 18.51 -21.88 -21.53
CA ILE A 16 17.52 -21.08 -22.25
C ILE A 16 17.61 -21.36 -23.76
N GLU A 17 18.83 -21.49 -24.30
CA GLU A 17 19.08 -21.72 -25.73
C GLU A 17 18.46 -23.01 -26.27
N ARG A 18 18.54 -24.14 -25.55
CA ARG A 18 17.94 -25.40 -26.00
C ARG A 18 16.41 -25.41 -25.94
N HIS A 19 15.83 -24.67 -25.01
CA HIS A 19 14.37 -24.63 -24.85
C HIS A 19 13.68 -23.82 -25.95
N MET A 20 14.32 -22.75 -26.43
CA MET A 20 13.84 -21.95 -27.58
C MET A 20 13.73 -22.78 -28.88
N ALA A 21 14.48 -23.87 -29.01
CA ALA A 21 14.40 -24.77 -30.16
C ALA A 21 13.29 -25.84 -30.04
N ALA A 22 12.96 -26.26 -28.81
CA ALA A 22 12.06 -27.40 -28.55
C ALA A 22 10.56 -27.04 -28.48
N ALA A 23 10.21 -25.75 -28.39
CA ALA A 23 8.81 -25.28 -28.34
C ALA A 23 8.04 -25.44 -29.68
N SER A 24 8.63 -26.12 -30.68
CA SER A 24 8.07 -26.33 -32.02
C SER A 24 7.53 -27.75 -32.28
N GLU A 25 7.59 -28.67 -31.31
CA GLU A 25 7.09 -30.04 -31.49
C GLU A 25 5.67 -30.28 -30.92
N PRO A 26 4.85 -31.10 -31.59
CA PRO A 26 3.45 -31.30 -31.23
C PRO A 26 3.30 -32.06 -29.91
N THR A 27 2.50 -31.50 -28.99
CA THR A 27 2.20 -32.05 -27.68
C THR A 27 1.46 -33.39 -27.81
N SER A 28 2.09 -34.48 -27.35
CA SER A 28 1.39 -35.76 -27.16
C SER A 28 0.38 -35.65 -26.01
N TYR A 29 -0.82 -36.15 -26.21
CA TYR A 29 -1.88 -36.13 -25.20
C TYR A 29 -1.52 -37.05 -24.03
N LEU A 30 -1.19 -36.47 -22.87
CA LEU A 30 -0.92 -37.19 -21.63
C LEU A 30 -2.23 -37.72 -21.03
N THR A 31 -2.17 -38.90 -20.41
CA THR A 31 -3.29 -39.42 -19.61
C THR A 31 -3.45 -38.60 -18.32
N LEU A 32 -4.65 -38.60 -17.71
CA LEU A 32 -4.94 -37.87 -16.47
C LEU A 32 -4.00 -38.27 -15.31
N GLU A 33 -3.64 -39.55 -15.21
CA GLU A 33 -2.69 -40.06 -14.20
C GLU A 33 -1.26 -39.56 -14.46
N GLN A 34 -0.83 -39.47 -15.73
CA GLN A 34 0.48 -38.92 -16.10
C GLN A 34 0.56 -37.41 -15.89
N ALA A 35 -0.54 -36.68 -16.13
CA ALA A 35 -0.63 -35.26 -15.86
C ALA A 35 -0.56 -34.95 -14.34
N GLN A 36 -1.18 -35.79 -13.51
CA GLN A 36 -1.13 -35.65 -12.05
C GLN A 36 0.26 -35.87 -11.46
N GLN A 37 1.15 -36.60 -12.14
CA GLN A 37 2.52 -36.87 -11.66
C GLN A 37 3.55 -35.88 -12.19
N GLN A 38 3.18 -34.92 -13.04
CA GLN A 38 4.14 -33.95 -13.55
C GLN A 38 4.62 -33.01 -12.43
N PRO A 39 5.93 -32.72 -12.38
CA PRO A 39 6.46 -31.72 -11.47
C PRO A 39 5.86 -30.34 -11.74
N TYR A 40 5.51 -29.63 -10.68
CA TYR A 40 5.01 -28.26 -10.77
C TYR A 40 5.47 -27.43 -9.57
N VAL A 41 5.40 -26.11 -9.71
CA VAL A 41 5.87 -25.18 -8.70
C VAL A 41 4.67 -24.63 -7.92
N VAL A 42 4.79 -24.56 -6.60
CA VAL A 42 3.83 -23.90 -5.72
C VAL A 42 4.54 -22.81 -4.93
N ILE A 43 3.96 -21.62 -4.88
CA ILE A 43 4.41 -20.57 -3.96
C ILE A 43 3.82 -20.87 -2.59
N THR A 44 4.66 -21.30 -1.64
CA THR A 44 4.22 -21.67 -0.29
C THR A 44 4.19 -20.47 0.66
N GLU A 45 4.97 -19.43 0.37
CA GLU A 45 4.95 -18.15 1.08
C GLU A 45 5.00 -17.04 0.02
N GLN A 46 3.91 -16.28 -0.12
CA GLN A 46 3.83 -15.14 -1.04
C GLN A 46 4.62 -13.94 -0.49
N PRO A 47 5.17 -13.06 -1.35
CA PRO A 47 5.77 -11.81 -0.88
C PRO A 47 4.73 -10.89 -0.26
N ALA A 48 5.11 -10.17 0.80
CA ALA A 48 4.28 -9.11 1.36
C ALA A 48 4.16 -7.96 0.36
N SER A 49 2.91 -7.61 0.01
CA SER A 49 2.61 -6.70 -1.10
C SER A 49 3.10 -5.26 -0.92
N ARG A 50 3.22 -4.75 0.32
CA ARG A 50 3.58 -3.34 0.60
C ARG A 50 4.68 -3.16 1.65
N ALA A 51 5.41 -4.24 1.96
CA ALA A 51 6.43 -4.19 3.02
C ALA A 51 7.74 -3.52 2.56
N LEU A 52 8.07 -3.59 1.27
CA LEU A 52 9.36 -3.17 0.73
C LEU A 52 9.27 -1.81 0.02
N ARG A 53 10.21 -0.92 0.35
CA ARG A 53 10.45 0.30 -0.44
C ARG A 53 11.45 0.01 -1.55
N PHE A 54 11.11 0.32 -2.78
CA PHE A 54 12.06 0.21 -3.88
C PHE A 54 13.08 1.35 -3.80
N ARG A 55 14.33 1.08 -4.19
CA ARG A 55 15.42 2.07 -4.10
C ARG A 55 16.14 2.21 -5.43
N TYR A 56 16.51 3.44 -5.74
CA TYR A 56 17.39 3.68 -6.88
C TYR A 56 18.82 3.28 -6.54
N GLN A 57 19.57 2.82 -7.54
CA GLN A 57 21.00 2.55 -7.39
C GLN A 57 21.78 3.75 -6.86
N CYS A 58 21.45 4.96 -7.32
CA CYS A 58 22.10 6.20 -6.90
C CYS A 58 21.82 6.62 -5.45
N GLU A 59 20.90 5.96 -4.73
CA GLU A 59 20.73 6.19 -3.29
C GLU A 59 21.88 5.61 -2.46
N GLY A 60 22.73 4.74 -3.05
CA GLY A 60 23.89 4.15 -2.37
C GLY A 60 23.53 3.25 -1.20
N ARG A 61 22.29 2.78 -1.12
CA ARG A 61 21.76 1.94 -0.04
C ARG A 61 21.10 0.70 -0.61
N TYR A 62 21.26 -0.41 0.10
CA TYR A 62 20.54 -1.64 -0.20
C TYR A 62 19.01 -1.42 -0.06
N PRO A 63 18.15 -1.92 -0.98
CA PRO A 63 16.71 -1.67 -0.95
C PRO A 63 15.96 -2.15 0.30
N GLY A 64 16.58 -3.01 1.09
CA GLY A 64 15.92 -3.77 2.14
C GLY A 64 15.54 -5.16 1.63
N THR A 65 15.04 -6.00 2.53
CA THR A 65 14.68 -7.38 2.22
C THR A 65 13.18 -7.51 2.08
N LEU A 66 12.75 -8.10 0.97
CA LEU A 66 11.39 -8.53 0.71
C LEU A 66 11.04 -9.69 1.65
N VAL A 67 10.04 -9.46 2.49
CA VAL A 67 9.53 -10.46 3.44
C VAL A 67 8.30 -11.16 2.89
N GLY A 68 7.95 -12.29 3.49
CA GLY A 68 6.73 -13.01 3.18
C GLY A 68 5.49 -12.36 3.82
N VAL A 69 4.30 -12.70 3.30
CA VAL A 69 3.01 -12.19 3.79
C VAL A 69 2.73 -12.54 5.26
N ASN A 70 3.26 -13.67 5.74
CA ASN A 70 3.10 -14.13 7.11
C ASN A 70 4.24 -13.66 8.04
N SER A 71 5.12 -12.77 7.58
CA SER A 71 6.26 -12.32 8.36
C SER A 71 5.80 -11.40 9.51
N THR A 72 6.25 -11.69 10.72
CA THR A 72 6.06 -10.83 11.90
C THR A 72 7.35 -10.09 12.28
N ALA A 73 7.36 -9.35 13.39
CA ALA A 73 8.58 -8.72 13.90
C ALA A 73 9.56 -9.76 14.45
N GLU A 74 9.05 -10.78 15.13
CA GLU A 74 9.77 -11.85 15.83
C GLU A 74 10.14 -13.00 14.88
N ASN A 75 9.26 -13.34 13.94
CA ASN A 75 9.45 -14.44 13.01
C ASN A 75 9.42 -13.92 11.56
N LYS A 76 10.61 -13.76 10.98
CA LYS A 76 10.76 -13.32 9.60
C LYS A 76 10.57 -14.49 8.64
N THR A 77 9.53 -14.40 7.82
CA THR A 77 9.31 -15.28 6.67
C THR A 77 9.71 -14.57 5.38
N TYR A 78 9.91 -15.34 4.31
CA TYR A 78 10.40 -14.84 3.03
C TYR A 78 9.71 -15.56 1.88
N PRO A 79 9.60 -14.92 0.69
CA PRO A 79 9.06 -15.58 -0.49
C PRO A 79 9.70 -16.95 -0.67
N THR A 80 8.86 -17.98 -0.73
CA THR A 80 9.31 -19.37 -0.77
C THR A 80 8.47 -20.16 -1.76
N ILE A 81 9.14 -20.95 -2.59
CA ILE A 81 8.50 -21.90 -3.49
C ILE A 81 8.83 -23.34 -3.06
N LYS A 82 7.97 -24.27 -3.47
CA LYS A 82 8.20 -25.71 -3.38
C LYS A 82 7.92 -26.36 -4.73
N VAL A 83 8.79 -27.28 -5.13
CA VAL A 83 8.55 -28.12 -6.30
C VAL A 83 7.87 -29.41 -5.84
N MET A 84 6.71 -29.66 -6.42
CA MET A 84 5.91 -30.84 -6.16
C MET A 84 6.26 -31.94 -7.16
N HIS A 85 6.08 -33.20 -6.76
CA HIS A 85 6.27 -34.40 -7.60
C HIS A 85 7.67 -34.53 -8.23
N HIS A 86 8.68 -33.94 -7.61
CA HIS A 86 10.08 -34.09 -8.00
C HIS A 86 10.95 -34.35 -6.78
N GLN A 87 12.03 -35.09 -6.97
CA GLN A 87 13.11 -35.27 -6.01
C GLN A 87 14.41 -35.18 -6.79
N GLY A 88 15.24 -34.18 -6.48
CA GLY A 88 16.47 -33.95 -7.22
C GLY A 88 16.93 -32.50 -7.19
N LYS A 89 18.00 -32.23 -7.93
CA LYS A 89 18.54 -30.87 -8.05
C LYS A 89 17.71 -30.11 -9.08
N ALA A 90 17.42 -28.86 -8.76
CA ALA A 90 16.89 -27.92 -9.74
C ALA A 90 17.46 -26.52 -9.49
N ALA A 91 17.62 -25.77 -10.58
CA ALA A 91 17.93 -24.35 -10.54
C ALA A 91 16.62 -23.54 -10.58
N VAL A 92 16.56 -22.49 -9.79
CA VAL A 92 15.45 -21.55 -9.71
C VAL A 92 15.95 -20.18 -10.16
N VAL A 93 15.36 -19.64 -11.21
CA VAL A 93 15.62 -18.28 -11.70
C VAL A 93 14.41 -17.42 -11.37
N VAL A 94 14.66 -16.27 -10.73
CA VAL A 94 13.64 -15.30 -10.36
C VAL A 94 13.91 -13.98 -11.08
N SER A 95 12.86 -13.40 -11.65
CA SER A 95 12.89 -12.12 -12.33
C SER A 95 11.63 -11.30 -11.99
N CYS A 96 11.70 -9.98 -12.17
CA CYS A 96 10.52 -9.13 -12.07
C CYS A 96 9.74 -9.14 -13.38
N VAL A 97 8.41 -9.28 -13.31
CA VAL A 97 7.48 -9.13 -14.43
C VAL A 97 6.43 -8.05 -14.12
N THR A 98 5.76 -7.55 -15.15
CA THR A 98 4.68 -6.57 -15.03
C THR A 98 3.55 -7.11 -14.16
N LYS A 99 2.81 -6.22 -13.50
CA LYS A 99 1.73 -6.62 -12.58
C LYS A 99 0.54 -7.29 -13.30
N ASP A 100 0.29 -6.91 -14.55
CA ASP A 100 -0.83 -7.35 -15.38
C ASP A 100 -0.38 -8.31 -16.47
N GLN A 101 -1.31 -9.18 -16.91
CA GLN A 101 -1.12 -10.05 -18.07
C GLN A 101 -0.94 -9.20 -19.34
N PRO A 102 -0.05 -9.60 -20.27
CA PRO A 102 0.54 -10.94 -20.40
C PRO A 102 1.80 -11.22 -19.54
N TYR A 103 2.14 -10.43 -18.51
CA TYR A 103 3.34 -10.58 -17.68
C TYR A 103 4.62 -10.46 -18.51
N ARG A 104 4.90 -9.23 -18.94
CA ARG A 104 6.12 -8.88 -19.66
C ARG A 104 7.28 -8.68 -18.68
N VAL A 105 8.52 -8.81 -19.15
CA VAL A 105 9.71 -8.54 -18.34
C VAL A 105 9.67 -7.10 -17.81
N HIS A 106 9.89 -6.94 -16.51
CA HIS A 106 9.90 -5.63 -15.86
C HIS A 106 11.34 -5.08 -15.78
N PRO A 107 11.56 -3.76 -15.98
CA PRO A 107 12.91 -3.19 -16.02
C PRO A 107 13.62 -3.14 -14.65
N HIS A 108 12.90 -3.26 -13.54
CA HIS A 108 13.50 -3.24 -12.19
C HIS A 108 14.41 -4.45 -11.94
N ASN A 109 15.45 -4.21 -11.14
CA ASN A 109 16.48 -5.20 -10.86
C ASN A 109 16.25 -5.89 -9.51
N LEU A 110 16.30 -7.23 -9.50
CA LEU A 110 16.47 -7.98 -8.25
C LEU A 110 17.92 -7.85 -7.78
N VAL A 111 18.09 -7.52 -6.51
CA VAL A 111 19.38 -7.41 -5.83
C VAL A 111 19.32 -8.20 -4.53
N GLY A 112 20.46 -8.68 -4.05
CA GLY A 112 20.51 -9.49 -2.86
C GLY A 112 21.92 -9.93 -2.52
N LYS A 113 22.08 -10.60 -1.38
CA LYS A 113 23.40 -11.07 -0.93
C LYS A 113 23.90 -12.25 -1.77
N GLU A 114 22.98 -13.09 -2.21
CA GLU A 114 23.27 -14.35 -2.89
C GLU A 114 22.47 -14.45 -4.18
N GLY A 115 23.05 -15.09 -5.20
CA GLY A 115 22.37 -15.44 -6.45
C GLY A 115 21.96 -14.28 -7.35
N CYS A 116 22.09 -13.02 -6.92
CA CYS A 116 21.59 -11.87 -7.68
C CYS A 116 22.66 -11.31 -8.64
N LYS A 117 22.43 -11.45 -9.95
CA LYS A 117 23.31 -10.91 -11.01
C LYS A 117 22.46 -10.43 -12.18
N LYS A 118 22.87 -9.33 -12.82
CA LYS A 118 22.16 -8.74 -13.98
C LYS A 118 20.64 -8.59 -13.74
N GLY A 119 20.28 -8.23 -12.50
CA GLY A 119 18.90 -7.98 -12.04
C GLY A 119 17.97 -9.19 -11.95
N ILE A 120 18.50 -10.42 -12.02
CA ILE A 120 17.78 -11.67 -11.72
C ILE A 120 18.40 -12.34 -10.49
N CYS A 121 17.68 -13.25 -9.85
CA CYS A 121 18.19 -14.09 -8.77
C CYS A 121 18.18 -15.56 -9.16
N THR A 122 19.32 -16.23 -9.06
CA THR A 122 19.45 -17.68 -9.30
C THR A 122 19.83 -18.40 -8.01
N GLN A 123 19.07 -19.42 -7.63
CA GLN A 123 19.33 -20.29 -6.47
C GLN A 123 19.07 -21.76 -6.82
N TYR A 124 19.46 -22.68 -5.94
CA TYR A 124 19.18 -24.11 -6.07
C TYR A 124 18.14 -24.55 -5.06
N LEU A 125 17.35 -25.58 -5.42
CA LEU A 125 16.48 -26.23 -4.46
C LEU A 125 17.29 -26.84 -3.31
N LYS A 126 16.74 -26.72 -2.11
CA LYS A 126 17.18 -27.47 -0.93
C LYS A 126 16.72 -28.94 -1.05
N PRO A 127 17.28 -29.85 -0.23
CA PRO A 127 16.87 -31.27 -0.22
C PRO A 127 15.37 -31.51 0.05
N ASP A 128 14.67 -30.58 0.68
CA ASP A 128 13.23 -30.64 0.93
C ASP A 128 12.37 -30.11 -0.24
N MET A 129 13.00 -29.88 -1.40
CA MET A 129 12.43 -29.32 -2.62
C MET A 129 11.91 -27.89 -2.48
N THR A 130 12.38 -27.14 -1.47
CA THR A 130 12.04 -25.74 -1.28
C THR A 130 13.16 -24.80 -1.73
N CYS A 131 12.80 -23.55 -2.05
CA CYS A 131 13.75 -22.46 -2.24
C CYS A 131 13.18 -21.18 -1.62
N SER A 132 13.92 -20.62 -0.65
CA SER A 132 13.52 -19.42 0.10
C SER A 132 14.44 -18.25 -0.21
N PHE A 133 13.86 -17.09 -0.45
CA PHE A 133 14.56 -15.91 -0.92
C PHE A 133 14.78 -14.88 0.19
N THR A 134 15.73 -15.16 1.10
CA THR A 134 15.91 -14.46 2.38
C THR A 134 16.59 -13.08 2.31
N SER A 135 17.05 -12.69 1.11
CA SER A 135 17.76 -11.44 0.91
C SER A 135 17.44 -10.79 -0.44
N LEU A 136 16.22 -10.96 -0.96
CA LEU A 136 15.82 -10.23 -2.16
C LEU A 136 15.43 -8.79 -1.83
N GLY A 137 15.92 -7.86 -2.62
CA GLY A 137 15.48 -6.46 -2.68
C GLY A 137 15.19 -6.07 -4.12
N ILE A 138 14.43 -4.99 -4.29
CA ILE A 138 14.06 -4.47 -5.61
C ILE A 138 14.73 -3.10 -5.79
N GLN A 139 15.68 -3.06 -6.73
CA GLN A 139 16.31 -1.83 -7.17
C GLN A 139 15.52 -1.26 -8.35
N CYS A 140 14.84 -0.14 -8.11
CA CYS A 140 14.04 0.51 -9.14
C CYS A 140 14.91 1.33 -10.09
N VAL A 141 14.50 1.34 -11.36
CA VAL A 141 15.15 2.12 -12.41
C VAL A 141 14.39 3.42 -12.66
N LYS A 142 15.07 4.43 -13.20
CA LYS A 142 14.41 5.66 -13.66
C LYS A 142 13.77 5.41 -15.01
N ARG A 143 12.72 6.18 -15.32
CA ARG A 143 11.99 6.05 -16.59
C ARG A 143 12.89 6.12 -17.83
N ARG A 144 13.90 6.99 -17.81
CA ARG A 144 14.90 7.12 -18.89
C ARG A 144 15.84 5.91 -19.06
N ASP A 145 15.94 5.05 -18.05
CA ASP A 145 16.86 3.90 -18.04
C ASP A 145 16.11 2.59 -18.32
N VAL A 146 14.78 2.66 -18.56
CA VAL A 146 13.91 1.49 -18.78
C VAL A 146 14.35 0.69 -20.01
N GLU A 147 14.56 1.36 -21.13
CA GLU A 147 14.94 0.72 -22.40
C GLU A 147 16.25 -0.08 -22.26
N GLN A 148 17.29 0.56 -21.69
CA GLN A 148 18.57 -0.11 -21.46
C GLN A 148 18.44 -1.32 -20.53
N ASN A 149 17.67 -1.21 -19.44
CA ASN A 149 17.51 -2.33 -18.51
C ASN A 149 16.72 -3.49 -19.12
N LEU A 150 15.78 -3.21 -20.04
CA LEU A 150 15.10 -4.27 -20.79
C LEU A 150 16.02 -4.90 -21.84
N ALA A 151 16.86 -4.10 -22.52
CA ALA A 151 17.86 -4.61 -23.45
C ALA A 151 18.91 -5.50 -22.73
N ASP A 152 19.33 -5.12 -21.51
CA ASP A 152 20.23 -5.94 -20.70
C ASP A 152 19.60 -7.30 -20.36
N ARG A 153 18.27 -7.35 -20.18
CA ARG A 153 17.51 -8.58 -19.87
C ARG A 153 17.30 -9.43 -21.12
N GLU A 154 17.05 -8.78 -22.25
CA GLU A 154 17.01 -9.40 -23.58
C GLU A 154 18.36 -10.07 -23.90
N SER A 155 19.48 -9.42 -23.57
CA SER A 155 20.83 -9.96 -23.82
C SER A 155 21.14 -11.27 -23.08
N ILE A 156 20.49 -11.48 -21.93
CA ILE A 156 20.59 -12.73 -21.16
C ILE A 156 19.39 -13.66 -21.39
N ARG A 157 18.54 -13.34 -22.37
CA ARG A 157 17.38 -14.12 -22.82
C ARG A 157 16.39 -14.47 -21.70
N VAL A 158 16.27 -13.62 -20.68
CA VAL A 158 15.30 -13.81 -19.60
C VAL A 158 13.94 -13.24 -20.01
N ASP A 159 13.09 -14.10 -20.55
CA ASP A 159 11.68 -13.81 -20.86
C ASP A 159 10.83 -15.01 -20.44
N PRO A 160 10.27 -15.00 -19.21
CA PRO A 160 9.61 -16.18 -18.67
C PRO A 160 8.42 -16.68 -19.50
N PHE A 161 7.73 -15.77 -20.19
CA PHE A 161 6.49 -16.06 -20.91
C PHE A 161 6.61 -15.85 -22.43
N GLN A 162 7.83 -15.60 -22.94
CA GLN A 162 8.10 -15.41 -24.36
C GLN A 162 7.23 -14.30 -25.00
N ASN A 163 7.00 -13.21 -24.25
CA ASN A 163 6.20 -12.07 -24.70
C ASN A 163 7.02 -11.02 -25.49
N GLY A 164 8.32 -11.23 -25.61
CA GLY A 164 9.25 -10.33 -26.27
C GLY A 164 9.53 -9.05 -25.47
N PHE A 165 10.27 -8.14 -26.11
CA PHE A 165 10.77 -6.90 -25.52
C PHE A 165 10.27 -5.63 -26.23
N ASP A 166 9.26 -5.74 -27.10
CA ASP A 166 8.73 -4.62 -27.90
C ASP A 166 8.18 -3.46 -27.06
N HIS A 167 7.87 -3.70 -25.78
CA HIS A 167 7.44 -2.67 -24.83
C HIS A 167 8.59 -1.79 -24.32
N LYS A 168 9.84 -2.08 -24.68
CA LYS A 168 11.01 -1.28 -24.25
C LYS A 168 10.95 0.18 -24.70
N ASP A 169 10.36 0.42 -25.88
CA ASP A 169 10.17 1.76 -26.45
C ASP A 169 8.95 2.49 -25.83
N GLN A 170 8.15 1.77 -25.03
CA GLN A 170 6.93 2.26 -24.42
C GLN A 170 7.09 2.46 -22.91
N ALA A 171 8.23 3.00 -22.47
CA ALA A 171 8.55 3.17 -21.04
C ALA A 171 7.48 3.93 -20.21
N GLY A 172 6.61 4.72 -20.87
CA GLY A 172 5.48 5.40 -20.24
C GLY A 172 4.33 4.49 -19.81
N SER A 173 4.15 3.33 -20.44
CA SER A 173 3.05 2.38 -20.13
C SER A 173 3.40 1.40 -19.02
N ILE A 174 4.68 1.31 -18.62
CA ILE A 174 5.15 0.39 -17.58
C ILE A 174 4.94 1.01 -16.20
N ASP A 175 4.19 0.31 -15.34
CA ASP A 175 3.99 0.69 -13.95
C ASP A 175 5.25 0.44 -13.12
N LEU A 176 6.05 1.48 -12.88
CA LEU A 176 7.27 1.39 -12.09
C LEU A 176 7.03 1.28 -10.57
N ASN A 177 5.77 1.35 -10.11
CA ASN A 177 5.43 1.25 -8.70
C ASN A 177 4.92 -0.14 -8.31
N ALA A 178 4.81 -1.08 -9.26
CA ALA A 178 4.26 -2.40 -9.03
C ALA A 178 4.97 -3.46 -9.88
N VAL A 179 5.37 -4.56 -9.26
CA VAL A 179 5.96 -5.72 -9.94
C VAL A 179 5.34 -7.01 -9.42
N ARG A 180 5.49 -8.10 -10.16
CA ARG A 180 5.38 -9.46 -9.60
C ARG A 180 6.72 -10.17 -9.74
N LEU A 181 7.00 -11.14 -8.89
CA LEU A 181 8.11 -12.07 -9.09
C LEU A 181 7.64 -13.21 -9.99
N CYS A 182 8.44 -13.56 -10.98
CA CYS A 182 8.25 -14.79 -11.75
C CYS A 182 9.32 -15.80 -11.34
N PHE A 183 8.90 -17.02 -11.00
CA PHE A 183 9.77 -18.13 -10.65
C PHE A 183 9.81 -19.13 -11.80
N GLN A 184 10.98 -19.29 -12.41
CA GLN A 184 11.27 -20.31 -13.40
C GLN A 184 12.12 -21.40 -12.75
N VAL A 185 11.66 -22.65 -12.83
CA VAL A 185 12.38 -23.79 -12.27
C VAL A 185 12.86 -24.67 -13.41
N PHE A 186 14.14 -25.03 -13.37
CA PHE A 186 14.79 -25.89 -14.34
C PHE A 186 15.31 -27.13 -13.62
N LEU A 187 14.71 -28.28 -13.91
CA LEU A 187 15.14 -29.58 -13.37
C LEU A 187 16.40 -30.06 -14.09
N GLU A 188 17.21 -30.84 -13.38
CA GLU A 188 18.33 -31.56 -13.95
C GLU A 188 17.84 -32.53 -15.04
N GLY A 189 18.41 -32.41 -16.24
CA GLY A 189 18.07 -33.26 -17.37
C GLY A 189 18.82 -34.59 -17.36
N SER A 190 18.93 -35.23 -18.52
CA SER A 190 19.65 -36.51 -18.67
C SER A 190 21.17 -36.39 -18.42
N THR A 191 21.73 -35.18 -18.50
CA THR A 191 23.14 -34.91 -18.20
C THR A 191 23.25 -34.32 -16.79
N PRO A 192 23.87 -35.04 -15.83
CA PRO A 192 24.09 -34.52 -14.49
C PRO A 192 24.84 -33.17 -14.52
N GLY A 193 24.38 -32.23 -13.70
CA GLY A 193 24.87 -30.86 -13.62
C GLY A 193 24.22 -29.90 -14.63
N LYS A 194 23.46 -30.39 -15.62
CA LYS A 194 22.76 -29.55 -16.60
C LYS A 194 21.27 -29.47 -16.33
N TYR A 195 20.76 -28.26 -16.13
CA TYR A 195 19.36 -27.99 -15.78
C TYR A 195 18.50 -27.67 -17.00
N THR A 196 18.22 -28.65 -17.86
CA THR A 196 17.62 -28.39 -19.19
C THR A 196 16.11 -28.56 -19.26
N MET A 197 15.45 -28.98 -18.17
CA MET A 197 14.02 -29.32 -18.16
C MET A 197 13.21 -28.26 -17.41
N PRO A 198 12.67 -27.23 -18.08
CA PRO A 198 11.90 -26.20 -17.41
C PRO A 198 10.50 -26.69 -17.00
N LEU A 199 10.03 -26.17 -15.88
CA LEU A 199 8.64 -26.24 -15.46
C LEU A 199 7.91 -24.97 -15.88
N HIS A 200 6.57 -25.05 -15.90
CA HIS A 200 5.74 -23.88 -16.15
C HIS A 200 6.07 -22.76 -15.13
N PRO A 201 6.38 -21.53 -15.58
CA PRO A 201 6.68 -20.43 -14.68
C PRO A 201 5.48 -20.08 -13.78
N VAL A 202 5.75 -19.70 -12.54
CA VAL A 202 4.70 -19.24 -11.61
C VAL A 202 4.95 -17.81 -11.18
N VAL A 203 3.90 -17.02 -11.06
CA VAL A 203 3.98 -15.59 -10.75
C VAL A 203 3.43 -15.32 -9.35
N SER A 204 4.14 -14.52 -8.56
CA SER A 204 3.71 -14.12 -7.23
C SER A 204 2.54 -13.16 -7.23
N GLU A 205 2.00 -12.89 -6.05
CA GLU A 205 1.18 -11.69 -5.83
C GLU A 205 1.93 -10.38 -6.11
N ILE A 206 1.17 -9.30 -6.33
CA ILE A 206 1.73 -7.97 -6.67
C ILE A 206 2.52 -7.43 -5.47
N ILE A 207 3.71 -6.91 -5.77
CA ILE A 207 4.57 -6.16 -4.86
C ILE A 207 4.56 -4.71 -5.31
N TYR A 208 4.06 -3.84 -4.45
CA TYR A 208 4.04 -2.41 -4.64
C TYR A 208 5.25 -1.74 -3.95
N ASP A 209 5.76 -0.68 -4.56
CA ASP A 209 6.73 0.18 -3.89
C ASP A 209 6.05 0.87 -2.70
N ARG A 210 6.46 0.53 -1.47
CA ARG A 210 5.94 1.14 -0.24
C ARG A 210 6.05 2.68 -0.26
N LYS A 211 7.04 3.25 -0.98
CA LYS A 211 7.17 4.71 -1.11
C LYS A 211 6.04 5.33 -1.93
N ALA A 212 5.52 4.60 -2.92
CA ALA A 212 4.44 5.04 -3.80
C ALA A 212 3.07 4.64 -3.25
N MET A 213 2.94 3.41 -2.74
CA MET A 213 1.71 2.83 -2.23
C MET A 213 1.95 2.22 -0.85
N SER A 214 1.83 3.04 0.19
CA SER A 214 1.89 2.58 1.58
C SER A 214 0.54 2.02 2.05
N ASP A 215 0.57 1.32 3.17
CA ASP A 215 -0.65 0.99 3.91
C ASP A 215 -1.38 2.26 4.34
N LEU A 216 -2.69 2.14 4.53
CA LEU A 216 -3.52 3.24 5.01
C LEU A 216 -3.44 3.27 6.54
N THR A 217 -2.99 4.39 7.09
CA THR A 217 -2.89 4.59 8.53
C THR A 217 -3.59 5.87 8.93
N ILE A 218 -4.46 5.79 9.94
CA ILE A 218 -5.01 6.97 10.61
C ILE A 218 -4.16 7.28 11.83
N THR A 219 -3.50 8.43 11.82
CA THR A 219 -2.58 8.85 12.89
C THR A 219 -3.33 9.61 13.98
N LYS A 220 -4.21 10.55 13.60
CA LYS A 220 -4.95 11.38 14.56
C LYS A 220 -6.28 11.86 13.98
N LEU A 221 -7.28 11.98 14.85
CA LEU A 221 -8.57 12.60 14.54
C LEU A 221 -8.69 13.94 15.27
N SER A 222 -9.28 14.93 14.61
CA SER A 222 -9.66 16.21 15.26
C SER A 222 -10.77 16.03 16.29
N HIS A 223 -11.70 15.12 16.02
CA HIS A 223 -12.83 14.76 16.88
C HIS A 223 -12.93 13.24 16.96
N THR A 224 -13.45 12.73 18.06
CA THR A 224 -13.77 11.30 18.25
C THR A 224 -15.27 11.07 18.42
N CYS A 225 -16.07 12.12 18.22
CA CYS A 225 -17.52 12.04 18.21
C CYS A 225 -18.16 13.10 17.31
N ALA A 226 -19.40 12.86 16.90
CA ALA A 226 -20.18 13.77 16.05
C ALA A 226 -21.69 13.59 16.28
N PRO A 227 -22.54 14.56 15.90
CA PRO A 227 -23.99 14.38 15.95
C PRO A 227 -24.47 13.35 14.91
N VAL A 228 -25.52 12.59 15.24
CA VAL A 228 -26.19 11.64 14.34
C VAL A 228 -26.78 12.32 13.10
N SER A 229 -27.00 13.64 13.12
CA SER A 229 -27.45 14.40 11.94
C SER A 229 -26.41 14.48 10.81
N GLY A 230 -25.13 14.21 11.11
CA GLY A 230 -24.02 14.38 10.17
C GLY A 230 -23.63 15.86 9.95
N GLY A 231 -22.75 16.09 8.99
CA GLY A 231 -22.34 17.43 8.55
C GLY A 231 -21.25 18.09 9.39
N LEU A 232 -20.74 17.44 10.44
CA LEU A 232 -19.61 17.96 11.20
C LEU A 232 -18.36 17.95 10.32
N GLU A 233 -17.76 19.12 10.09
CA GLU A 233 -16.48 19.21 9.40
C GLU A 233 -15.34 18.74 10.31
N MET A 234 -14.57 17.78 9.81
CA MET A 234 -13.50 17.11 10.53
C MET A 234 -12.21 17.13 9.73
N ILE A 235 -11.10 17.16 10.47
CA ILE A 235 -9.75 16.90 9.95
C ILE A 235 -9.25 15.56 10.51
N LEU A 236 -8.69 14.73 9.64
CA LEU A 236 -7.99 13.50 9.97
C LEU A 236 -6.55 13.60 9.46
N LEU A 237 -5.58 13.20 10.29
CA LEU A 237 -4.17 13.07 9.92
C LEU A 237 -3.87 11.60 9.60
N CYS A 238 -3.18 11.36 8.49
CA CYS A 238 -2.86 10.04 7.98
C CYS A 238 -1.46 9.95 7.39
N ASP A 239 -1.03 8.72 7.12
CA ASP A 239 0.08 8.48 6.20
C ASP A 239 -0.27 8.91 4.78
N LYS A 240 0.71 8.89 3.88
CA LYS A 240 0.58 9.44 2.53
C LYS A 240 -0.54 8.74 1.73
N VAL A 241 -1.53 9.51 1.28
CA VAL A 241 -2.65 9.04 0.43
C VAL A 241 -2.70 9.72 -0.94
N ALA A 242 -3.32 9.08 -1.93
CA ALA A 242 -3.60 9.68 -3.23
C ALA A 242 -4.94 10.42 -3.17
N LYS A 243 -4.99 11.67 -3.66
CA LYS A 243 -6.17 12.54 -3.58
C LYS A 243 -7.41 11.92 -4.23
N ASP A 244 -7.22 11.30 -5.39
CA ASP A 244 -8.30 10.76 -6.22
C ASP A 244 -8.56 9.27 -5.96
N ASP A 245 -7.92 8.69 -4.94
CA ASP A 245 -7.97 7.27 -4.61
C ASP A 245 -7.97 7.08 -3.09
N ILE A 246 -8.86 7.79 -2.41
CA ILE A 246 -9.05 7.69 -0.97
C ILE A 246 -10.50 8.02 -0.59
N GLU A 247 -11.05 7.24 0.34
CA GLU A 247 -12.37 7.42 0.92
C GLU A 247 -12.27 7.33 2.45
N VAL A 248 -13.17 8.03 3.15
CA VAL A 248 -13.36 7.92 4.59
C VAL A 248 -14.71 7.25 4.83
N TRP A 249 -14.73 6.20 5.63
CA TRP A 249 -15.92 5.39 5.90
C TRP A 249 -16.23 5.37 7.39
N PHE A 250 -17.52 5.39 7.70
CA PHE A 250 -18.05 5.13 9.02
C PHE A 250 -18.84 3.83 8.98
N GLU A 251 -18.64 2.96 9.96
CA GLU A 251 -19.37 1.70 10.04
C GLU A 251 -19.77 1.35 11.48
N GLU A 252 -20.96 0.81 11.63
CA GLU A 252 -21.46 0.28 12.88
C GLU A 252 -21.49 -1.24 12.77
N GLU A 253 -20.86 -1.90 13.73
CA GLU A 253 -20.90 -3.36 13.86
C GLU A 253 -21.72 -3.75 15.08
N ARG A 254 -22.60 -4.74 14.91
CA ARG A 254 -23.35 -5.38 15.99
C ARG A 254 -23.25 -6.88 15.83
N GLU A 255 -22.84 -7.58 16.89
CA GLU A 255 -22.70 -9.05 16.88
C GLU A 255 -21.83 -9.58 15.72
N GLY A 256 -20.79 -8.83 15.34
CA GLY A 256 -19.88 -9.19 14.25
C GLY A 256 -20.43 -8.95 12.84
N LEU A 257 -21.59 -8.30 12.71
CA LEU A 257 -22.19 -7.92 11.43
C LEU A 257 -22.18 -6.41 11.27
N THR A 258 -21.71 -5.92 10.12
CA THR A 258 -21.82 -4.51 9.74
C THR A 258 -23.28 -4.18 9.47
N VAL A 259 -23.92 -3.47 10.38
CA VAL A 259 -25.34 -3.11 10.31
C VAL A 259 -25.55 -1.74 9.65
N TRP A 260 -24.52 -0.89 9.62
CA TRP A 260 -24.53 0.37 8.88
C TRP A 260 -23.14 0.70 8.41
N LYS A 261 -23.06 1.27 7.22
CA LYS A 261 -21.82 1.68 6.60
C LYS A 261 -22.11 2.83 5.66
N GLU A 262 -21.45 3.96 5.86
CA GLU A 262 -21.67 5.16 5.05
C GLU A 262 -20.36 5.88 4.76
N ARG A 263 -20.28 6.43 3.56
CA ARG A 263 -19.09 7.17 3.11
C ARG A 263 -19.20 8.63 3.51
N ALA A 264 -18.16 9.17 4.11
CA ALA A 264 -18.06 10.59 4.43
C ALA A 264 -17.77 11.42 3.16
N GLU A 265 -18.30 12.65 3.11
CA GLU A 265 -18.04 13.56 2.01
C GLU A 265 -16.68 14.26 2.24
N ILE A 266 -15.66 13.93 1.44
CA ILE A 266 -14.40 14.68 1.45
C ILE A 266 -14.66 16.08 0.86
N LEU A 267 -14.23 17.12 1.56
CA LEU A 267 -14.43 18.50 1.13
C LEU A 267 -13.68 18.79 -0.19
N PRO A 268 -14.10 19.82 -0.96
CA PRO A 268 -13.31 20.29 -2.11
C PRO A 268 -11.88 20.64 -1.68
N ASN A 269 -10.88 20.02 -2.31
CA ASN A 269 -9.47 20.11 -1.92
C ASN A 269 -9.18 19.65 -0.47
N GLY A 270 -10.04 18.81 0.09
CA GLY A 270 -9.96 18.30 1.45
C GLY A 270 -8.73 17.43 1.71
N VAL A 271 -8.12 16.85 0.68
CA VAL A 271 -6.85 16.13 0.82
C VAL A 271 -5.68 17.12 0.82
N HIS A 272 -5.26 17.54 2.01
CA HIS A 272 -4.16 18.48 2.18
C HIS A 272 -2.80 17.77 2.13
N LYS A 273 -2.02 18.07 1.08
CA LYS A 273 -0.64 17.60 0.89
C LYS A 273 -0.47 16.08 1.08
N GLN A 274 -1.51 15.31 0.78
CA GLN A 274 -1.53 13.85 0.89
C GLN A 274 -1.42 13.29 2.32
N VAL A 275 -1.45 14.12 3.37
CA VAL A 275 -1.20 13.69 4.76
C VAL A 275 -2.30 14.10 5.74
N ALA A 276 -3.30 14.83 5.25
CA ALA A 276 -4.50 15.16 6.01
C ALA A 276 -5.73 15.17 5.10
N ILE A 277 -6.89 14.83 5.67
CA ILE A 277 -8.16 14.78 4.96
C ILE A 277 -9.18 15.61 5.75
N CYS A 278 -9.75 16.61 5.09
CA CYS A 278 -10.90 17.37 5.58
C CYS A 278 -12.18 16.82 4.94
N PHE A 279 -13.16 16.46 5.74
CA PHE A 279 -14.41 15.83 5.30
C PHE A 279 -15.58 16.21 6.22
N ARG A 280 -16.81 15.92 5.79
CA ARG A 280 -18.02 16.01 6.61
C ARG A 280 -18.49 14.64 7.05
N THR A 281 -18.83 14.52 8.33
CA THR A 281 -19.41 13.27 8.84
C THR A 281 -20.70 12.93 8.10
N PRO A 282 -20.93 11.65 7.78
CA PRO A 282 -22.19 11.23 7.17
C PRO A 282 -23.34 11.34 8.19
N ARG A 283 -24.56 11.44 7.69
CA ARG A 283 -25.77 11.33 8.53
C ARG A 283 -25.94 9.86 8.95
N TYR A 284 -26.23 9.63 10.22
CA TYR A 284 -26.65 8.32 10.72
C TYR A 284 -28.14 8.09 10.43
N ARG A 285 -28.52 6.83 10.21
CA ARG A 285 -29.84 6.30 9.80
C ARG A 285 -31.09 7.15 10.14
N GLU A 286 -32.15 6.97 9.37
CA GLU A 286 -33.49 7.44 9.75
C GLU A 286 -34.35 6.26 10.26
N PRO A 287 -35.02 6.39 11.43
CA PRO A 287 -35.04 7.53 12.34
C PRO A 287 -33.70 7.72 13.11
N PRO A 288 -33.39 8.96 13.56
CA PRO A 288 -32.15 9.25 14.27
C PRO A 288 -32.07 8.48 15.60
N ALA A 289 -30.86 8.06 15.99
CA ALA A 289 -30.66 7.35 17.24
C ALA A 289 -30.99 8.23 18.45
N GLU A 290 -31.65 7.62 19.44
CA GLU A 290 -32.00 8.25 20.72
C GLU A 290 -30.88 8.16 21.76
N HIS A 291 -29.92 7.25 21.54
CA HIS A 291 -28.77 7.00 22.42
C HIS A 291 -27.47 7.13 21.63
N PRO A 292 -26.32 7.39 22.29
CA PRO A 292 -25.02 7.34 21.65
C PRO A 292 -24.79 6.00 20.95
N VAL A 293 -24.25 6.05 19.73
CA VAL A 293 -23.95 4.88 18.90
C VAL A 293 -22.44 4.83 18.69
N ASP A 294 -21.82 3.75 19.13
CA ASP A 294 -20.41 3.49 18.84
C ASP A 294 -20.28 2.96 17.42
N VAL A 295 -19.38 3.58 16.66
CA VAL A 295 -19.06 3.28 15.28
C VAL A 295 -17.54 3.26 15.10
N HIS A 296 -17.09 2.80 13.96
CA HIS A 296 -15.71 2.85 13.55
C HIS A 296 -15.54 3.80 12.37
N LEU A 297 -14.43 4.53 12.38
CA LEU A 297 -13.95 5.35 11.29
C LEU A 297 -12.73 4.69 10.67
N LEU A 298 -12.73 4.49 9.36
CA LEU A 298 -11.63 3.89 8.61
C LEU A 298 -11.38 4.58 7.27
N LEU A 299 -10.17 4.43 6.75
CA LEU A 299 -9.81 4.81 5.38
C LEU A 299 -9.96 3.62 4.45
N ARG A 300 -10.43 3.89 3.23
CA ARG A 300 -10.45 2.90 2.14
C ARG A 300 -9.80 3.48 0.89
N ARG A 301 -8.98 2.69 0.22
CA ARG A 301 -8.42 3.03 -1.09
C ARG A 301 -9.20 2.27 -2.18
N PRO A 302 -9.98 2.96 -3.03
CA PRO A 302 -10.81 2.30 -4.04
C PRO A 302 -10.06 1.42 -5.04
N SER A 303 -8.84 1.80 -5.45
CA SER A 303 -8.08 1.10 -6.50
C SER A 303 -7.71 -0.34 -6.18
N ASP A 304 -7.48 -0.65 -4.90
CA ASP A 304 -7.03 -1.96 -4.44
C ASP A 304 -7.88 -2.52 -3.29
N GLY A 305 -8.88 -1.78 -2.82
CA GLY A 305 -9.75 -2.16 -1.72
C GLY A 305 -9.07 -2.16 -0.36
N ALA A 306 -7.85 -1.64 -0.22
CA ALA A 306 -7.13 -1.62 1.05
C ALA A 306 -7.89 -0.78 2.09
N LEU A 307 -7.86 -1.26 3.34
CA LEU A 307 -8.48 -0.61 4.49
C LEU A 307 -7.39 -0.23 5.50
N SER A 308 -7.61 0.86 6.24
CA SER A 308 -6.84 1.11 7.46
C SER A 308 -7.38 0.31 8.63
N GLU A 309 -6.60 0.23 9.70
CA GLU A 309 -7.14 -0.15 11.01
C GLU A 309 -8.32 0.76 11.40
N PRO A 310 -9.44 0.21 11.90
CA PRO A 310 -10.59 0.99 12.34
C PRO A 310 -10.25 1.85 13.58
N ARG A 311 -10.84 3.04 13.65
CA ARG A 311 -10.71 3.95 14.79
C ARG A 311 -12.06 4.12 15.46
N ALA A 312 -12.13 3.88 16.77
CA ALA A 312 -13.35 4.09 17.54
C ALA A 312 -13.85 5.53 17.43
N PHE A 313 -15.16 5.68 17.28
CA PHE A 313 -15.84 6.96 17.12
C PHE A 313 -17.27 6.85 17.67
N THR A 314 -17.83 7.93 18.24
CA THR A 314 -19.20 7.88 18.80
C THR A 314 -20.11 8.90 18.13
N LEU A 315 -21.29 8.46 17.70
CA LEU A 315 -22.34 9.32 17.18
C LEU A 315 -23.34 9.64 18.28
N HIS A 316 -23.51 10.92 18.62
CA HIS A 316 -24.42 11.35 19.68
C HIS A 316 -25.76 11.82 19.09
N PRO A 317 -26.89 11.53 19.76
CA PRO A 317 -28.16 12.14 19.46
C PRO A 317 -28.01 13.67 19.37
N ASN A 318 -28.73 14.31 18.46
CA ASN A 318 -28.77 15.77 18.45
C ASN A 318 -29.32 16.22 19.81
N GLU A 319 -28.58 17.04 20.56
CA GLU A 319 -29.06 17.67 21.78
C GLU A 319 -30.27 18.55 21.44
N ARG A 320 -31.46 17.96 21.47
CA ARG A 320 -32.72 18.68 21.60
C ARG A 320 -32.99 18.76 23.09
N ASP A 321 -32.20 19.56 23.81
CA ASP A 321 -32.64 20.08 25.10
C ASP A 321 -33.14 21.53 24.87
N PRO A 322 -34.44 21.71 24.58
CA PRO A 322 -35.05 23.03 24.49
C PRO A 322 -34.74 23.89 25.72
N GLU A 323 -34.62 23.29 26.91
CA GLU A 323 -34.32 24.02 28.13
C GLU A 323 -32.86 24.46 28.19
N ALA A 324 -31.88 23.67 27.72
CA ALA A 324 -30.50 24.13 27.63
C ALA A 324 -30.36 25.29 26.62
N ILE A 325 -31.06 25.20 25.50
CA ILE A 325 -31.12 26.25 24.47
C ILE A 325 -31.77 27.51 25.05
N ASP A 326 -32.90 27.38 25.74
CA ASP A 326 -33.60 28.52 26.35
C ASP A 326 -32.86 29.08 27.55
N ARG A 327 -32.17 28.26 28.36
CA ARG A 327 -31.25 28.71 29.42
C ARG A 327 -30.12 29.55 28.81
N LYS A 328 -29.55 29.14 27.69
CA LYS A 328 -28.48 29.90 26.99
C LYS A 328 -29.01 31.20 26.37
N LYS A 329 -30.21 31.18 25.77
CA LYS A 329 -30.89 32.39 25.27
C LYS A 329 -31.26 33.36 26.37
N ARG A 330 -31.78 32.88 27.51
CA ARG A 330 -32.05 33.70 28.71
C ARG A 330 -30.78 34.34 29.25
N LYS A 331 -29.68 33.59 29.34
CA LYS A 331 -28.39 34.12 29.82
C LYS A 331 -27.82 35.23 28.91
N ILE A 332 -28.09 35.16 27.61
CA ILE A 332 -27.75 36.21 26.64
C ILE A 332 -28.72 37.40 26.75
N GLY A 333 -30.01 37.15 26.94
CA GLY A 333 -31.06 38.16 27.10
C GLY A 333 -31.04 38.92 28.44
N GLU A 334 -30.45 38.36 29.49
CA GLU A 334 -30.26 38.99 30.81
C GLU A 334 -29.07 40.00 30.82
N GLY A 335 -28.88 40.72 29.70
CA GLY A 335 -27.95 41.84 29.58
C GLY A 335 -26.47 41.48 29.76
N TYR A 336 -26.10 40.22 29.51
CA TYR A 336 -24.69 39.79 29.62
C TYR A 336 -23.82 40.49 28.57
N LEU A 337 -24.32 40.61 27.33
CA LEU A 337 -23.64 41.37 26.27
C LEU A 337 -23.60 42.86 26.59
N ASP A 338 -24.70 43.44 27.08
CA ASP A 338 -24.73 44.86 27.46
C ASP A 338 -23.73 45.19 28.58
N ARG A 339 -23.62 44.33 29.61
CA ARG A 339 -22.59 44.47 30.65
C ARG A 339 -21.17 44.30 30.11
N TYR A 340 -20.97 43.33 29.22
CA TYR A 340 -19.65 43.08 28.62
C TYR A 340 -19.18 44.24 27.73
N PHE A 341 -20.11 44.89 27.01
CA PHE A 341 -19.84 46.09 26.20
C PHE A 341 -19.73 47.37 27.03
N GLN A 342 -20.44 47.49 28.16
CA GLN A 342 -20.23 48.56 29.14
C GLN A 342 -18.85 48.47 29.81
N GLU A 343 -18.37 47.26 30.13
CA GLU A 343 -17.06 47.03 30.72
C GLU A 343 -15.91 47.14 29.69
N ASN A 344 -16.21 47.05 28.39
CA ASN A 344 -15.23 47.13 27.29
C ASN A 344 -15.67 48.12 26.18
N PRO A 345 -15.65 49.44 26.46
CA PRO A 345 -16.24 50.45 25.58
C PRO A 345 -15.59 50.56 24.19
N MET A 346 -14.30 50.19 24.06
CA MET A 346 -13.60 50.17 22.75
C MET A 346 -14.17 49.09 21.80
N LEU A 347 -14.69 47.99 22.33
CA LEU A 347 -15.34 46.92 21.55
C LEU A 347 -16.78 47.27 21.16
N ALA A 348 -17.48 48.05 21.99
CA ALA A 348 -18.83 48.53 21.72
C ALA A 348 -18.87 49.50 20.52
N VAL A 349 -17.87 50.39 20.43
CA VAL A 349 -17.71 51.35 19.32
C VAL A 349 -17.38 50.63 18.01
N ALA A 350 -16.53 49.60 18.04
CA ALA A 350 -16.21 48.78 16.88
C ALA A 350 -17.42 47.97 16.35
N ALA A 351 -18.40 47.70 17.20
CA ALA A 351 -19.63 46.99 16.88
C ALA A 351 -20.80 47.90 16.44
N GLY A 352 -20.60 49.22 16.33
CA GLY A 352 -21.59 50.17 15.83
C GLY A 352 -22.74 50.50 16.78
N LEU A 353 -22.59 50.23 18.08
CA LEU A 353 -23.57 50.59 19.12
C LEU A 353 -23.33 52.03 19.61
N PRO A 354 -24.39 52.79 19.97
CA PRO A 354 -24.25 54.17 20.43
C PRO A 354 -23.48 54.22 21.75
N GLY A 355 -22.24 54.71 21.70
CA GLY A 355 -21.42 54.98 22.88
C GLY A 355 -21.82 56.28 23.60
N PRO A 356 -21.45 56.47 24.88
CA PRO A 356 -21.77 57.69 25.61
C PRO A 356 -21.03 58.91 25.03
N HIS A 357 -21.63 60.08 25.20
CA HIS A 357 -21.19 61.36 24.63
C HIS A 357 -19.77 61.76 25.13
N PRO A 358 -18.93 62.45 24.33
CA PRO A 358 -17.49 62.56 24.58
C PRO A 358 -17.01 63.47 25.73
N GLU A 359 -17.85 63.85 26.69
CA GLU A 359 -17.44 64.79 27.76
C GLU A 359 -17.21 64.15 29.15
N GLU A 360 -17.48 62.85 29.35
CA GLU A 360 -17.25 62.21 30.65
C GLU A 360 -15.95 61.37 30.76
N ALA A 361 -15.19 61.23 29.67
CA ALA A 361 -14.00 60.36 29.64
C ALA A 361 -12.73 60.94 30.31
N PHE A 362 -12.75 62.19 30.81
CA PHE A 362 -11.56 62.86 31.37
C PHE A 362 -11.71 63.35 32.82
N ARG A 363 -12.47 62.65 33.66
CA ARG A 363 -12.42 62.83 35.13
C ARG A 363 -12.05 61.55 35.85
N GLY A 364 -10.85 61.02 35.59
CA GLY A 364 -10.43 59.78 36.21
C GLY A 364 -8.95 59.46 36.13
N ILE A 365 -8.06 60.46 36.00
CA ILE A 365 -6.62 60.22 36.14
C ILE A 365 -6.07 61.23 37.15
N SER A 366 -6.21 60.89 38.43
CA SER A 366 -5.47 61.54 39.52
C SER A 366 -4.58 60.51 40.21
N ARG A 367 -3.28 60.63 39.89
CA ARG A 367 -2.07 60.37 40.69
C ARG A 367 -2.14 59.29 41.80
N ARG A 368 -1.46 58.17 41.56
CA ARG A 368 -0.58 57.38 42.46
C ARG A 368 0.08 56.31 41.55
N ALA A 369 1.38 56.05 41.53
CA ALA A 369 2.39 56.16 42.56
C ALA A 369 3.79 56.34 41.94
N LEU A 370 4.67 56.99 42.72
CA LEU A 370 6.11 56.76 42.75
C LEU A 370 6.40 55.37 43.34
#